data_AF-A0A520YN19-F1
#
_entry.id   AF-A0A520YN19-F1
#
_cell.length_a   1.000
_cell.length_b   1.000
_cell.length_c   1.000
_cell.angle_alpha   90.00
_cell.angle_beta   90.00
_cell.angle_gamma   90.00
#
_symmetry.space_group_name_H-M   'P 1'
#
loop_
_entity.id
_entity.type
_entity.pdbx_description
1 polymer ?
#
loop_
_entity_poly.entity_id
_entity_poly.type
_entity_poly.pdbx_seq_one_letter_code
_entity_poly.pdbx_strand_id
1 'polypeptide(L)'
;MRSKAIQVAAIAALVSGCGHESAATQQIRSAAAVDLDCDASLIELVDDAAMQKRVSGCGRTLTYMYKCTSTAGGGKDCRWKPVRDDTNKLD
;
A
#
# COMPACT_ATOMS: atom_id res chain seq x y z
N MET A 1 22.75 32.50 42.76
CA MET A 1 21.96 31.26 42.93
C MET A 1 22.33 30.28 41.82
N ARG A 2 22.84 29.10 42.20
CA ARG A 2 22.96 27.92 41.32
C ARG A 2 21.57 27.37 41.01
N SER A 3 21.47 26.57 39.94
CA SER A 3 20.34 25.72 39.51
C SER A 3 19.59 26.32 38.31
N LYS A 4 19.24 25.60 37.23
CA LYS A 4 19.23 24.16 36.96
C LYS A 4 19.08 23.99 35.43
N ALA A 5 19.80 23.01 34.89
CA ALA A 5 19.49 22.16 33.75
C ALA A 5 18.29 22.53 32.86
N ILE A 6 18.56 22.74 31.57
CA ILE A 6 17.63 22.34 30.51
C ILE A 6 18.44 21.43 29.59
N GLN A 7 18.41 20.14 29.94
CA GLN A 7 18.91 19.05 29.09
C GLN A 7 18.10 19.07 27.80
N VAL A 8 18.78 19.37 26.69
CA VAL A 8 18.21 19.30 25.35
C VAL A 8 17.83 17.84 25.09
N ALA A 9 16.54 17.55 25.16
CA ALA A 9 15.99 16.27 24.74
C ALA A 9 16.19 16.15 23.23
N ALA A 10 17.28 15.50 22.81
CA ALA A 10 17.47 15.08 21.44
C ALA A 10 16.40 14.03 21.13
N ILE A 11 15.39 14.47 20.38
CA ILE A 11 14.37 13.62 19.76
C ILE A 11 15.10 12.80 18.69
N ALA A 12 15.62 11.64 19.09
CA ALA A 12 16.02 10.61 18.15
C ALA A 12 14.75 9.92 17.65
N ALA A 13 14.06 10.56 16.71
CA ALA A 13 13.07 9.90 15.88
C ALA A 13 13.82 8.84 15.07
N LEU A 14 13.81 7.61 15.58
CA LEU A 14 14.19 6.40 14.87
C LEU A 14 13.18 6.18 13.73
N VAL A 15 13.24 6.99 12.68
CA VAL A 15 12.63 6.65 11.39
C VAL A 15 13.58 5.67 10.72
N SER A 16 13.57 4.44 11.22
CA SER A 16 14.16 3.28 10.58
C SER A 16 13.32 2.92 9.34
N GLY A 17 13.26 3.82 8.36
CA GLY A 17 12.61 3.60 7.08
C GLY A 17 13.62 3.12 6.04
N CYS A 18 14.34 2.02 6.30
CA CYS A 18 14.98 1.32 5.19
C CYS A 18 13.84 0.76 4.34
N GLY A 19 13.60 1.39 3.17
CA GLY A 19 12.49 1.18 2.24
C GLY A 19 12.43 -0.22 1.65
N HIS A 20 12.23 -1.23 2.48
CA HIS A 20 11.93 -2.59 2.07
C HIS A 20 10.44 -2.65 1.73
N GLU A 21 10.08 -2.00 0.63
CA GLU A 21 8.78 -2.20 0.05
C GLU A 21 8.65 -3.66 -0.39
N SER A 22 7.64 -4.35 0.13
CA SER A 22 7.39 -5.74 -0.25
C SER A 22 7.22 -5.88 -1.77
N ALA A 23 7.75 -6.96 -2.35
CA ALA A 23 7.54 -7.27 -3.76
C ALA A 23 6.05 -7.36 -4.13
N ALA A 24 5.18 -7.68 -3.16
CA ALA A 24 3.73 -7.62 -3.34
C ALA A 24 3.23 -6.18 -3.50
N THR A 25 3.75 -5.24 -2.71
CA THR A 25 3.41 -3.81 -2.76
C THR A 25 3.86 -3.18 -4.08
N GLN A 26 5.08 -3.49 -4.57
CA GLN A 26 5.53 -3.03 -5.89
C GLN A 26 4.64 -3.53 -7.03
N GLN A 27 4.26 -4.82 -7.00
CA GLN A 27 3.35 -5.38 -8.01
C GLN A 27 1.98 -4.68 -8.02
N ILE A 28 1.42 -4.42 -6.85
CA ILE A 28 0.14 -3.71 -6.74
C ILE A 28 0.29 -2.26 -7.20
N ARG A 29 1.39 -1.58 -6.88
CA ARG A 29 1.67 -0.22 -7.34
C ARG A 29 1.74 -0.14 -8.86
N SER A 30 2.49 -1.03 -9.51
CA SER A 30 2.61 -1.05 -10.97
C SER A 30 1.29 -1.37 -11.65
N ALA A 31 0.48 -2.28 -11.08
CA ALA A 31 -0.85 -2.57 -11.61
C ALA A 31 -1.82 -1.39 -11.41
N ALA A 32 -1.78 -0.76 -10.23
CA ALA A 32 -2.59 0.40 -9.90
C ALA A 32 -2.25 1.62 -10.77
N ALA A 33 -0.98 1.81 -11.13
CA ALA A 33 -0.56 2.85 -12.05
C ALA A 33 -1.29 2.75 -13.41
N VAL A 34 -1.43 1.52 -13.93
CA VAL A 34 -2.17 1.26 -15.17
C VAL A 34 -3.68 1.41 -14.95
N ASP A 35 -4.22 0.83 -13.88
CA ASP A 35 -5.67 0.88 -13.60
C ASP A 35 -6.16 2.31 -13.31
N LEU A 36 -5.31 3.17 -12.73
CA LEU A 36 -5.63 4.54 -12.38
C LEU A 36 -5.23 5.57 -13.45
N ASP A 37 -4.56 5.13 -14.52
CA ASP A 37 -3.93 6.00 -15.52
C ASP A 37 -3.04 7.07 -14.85
N CYS A 38 -2.15 6.62 -13.97
CA CYS A 38 -1.38 7.47 -13.08
C CYS A 38 0.07 6.98 -12.95
N ASP A 39 1.02 7.89 -12.76
CA ASP A 39 2.42 7.50 -12.54
C ASP A 39 2.56 6.68 -11.25
N ALA A 40 3.31 5.57 -11.30
CA ALA A 40 3.51 4.69 -10.16
C ALA A 40 4.09 5.42 -8.93
N SER A 41 4.89 6.47 -9.14
CA SER A 41 5.49 7.29 -8.08
C SER A 41 4.47 8.16 -7.34
N LEU A 42 3.29 8.36 -7.93
CA LEU A 42 2.17 9.10 -7.34
C LEU A 42 1.12 8.17 -6.70
N ILE A 43 1.35 6.86 -6.74
CA ILE A 43 0.47 5.87 -6.14
C ILE A 43 0.86 5.63 -4.68
N GLU A 44 -0.07 5.99 -3.80
CA GLU A 44 -0.01 5.71 -2.37
C GLU A 44 -0.75 4.41 -2.07
N LEU A 45 -0.16 3.54 -1.26
CA LEU A 45 -0.77 2.27 -0.83
C LEU A 45 -1.02 2.29 0.67
N VAL A 46 -2.22 1.91 1.08
CA VAL A 46 -2.64 1.76 2.47
C VAL A 46 -3.07 0.32 2.70
N ASP A 47 -2.47 -0.32 3.70
CA ASP A 47 -2.87 -1.63 4.19
C ASP A 47 -4.10 -1.48 5.10
N ASP A 48 -5.31 -1.55 4.52
CA ASP A 48 -6.57 -1.53 5.29
C ASP A 48 -6.82 -2.86 6.01
N ALA A 49 -6.41 -4.01 5.44
CA ALA A 49 -6.47 -5.31 6.09
C ALA A 49 -5.40 -6.29 5.56
N ALA A 50 -5.21 -7.43 6.24
CA ALA A 50 -4.20 -8.43 5.86
C ALA A 50 -4.30 -8.92 4.39
N MET A 51 -5.51 -8.93 3.82
CA MET A 51 -5.77 -9.33 2.44
C MET A 51 -6.38 -8.20 1.60
N GLN A 52 -6.34 -6.95 2.08
CA GLN A 52 -6.93 -5.80 1.40
C GLN A 52 -5.96 -4.61 1.44
N LYS A 53 -5.69 -4.05 0.26
CA LYS A 53 -4.91 -2.83 0.12
C LYS A 53 -5.69 -1.81 -0.65
N ARG A 54 -5.82 -0.61 -0.10
CA ARG A 54 -6.32 0.54 -0.85
C ARG A 54 -5.16 1.26 -1.50
N VAL A 55 -5.37 1.71 -2.72
CA VAL A 55 -4.42 2.48 -3.50
C VAL A 55 -5.10 3.76 -3.94
N SER A 56 -4.37 4.87 -3.87
CA SER A 56 -4.86 6.18 -4.26
C SER A 56 -3.82 6.87 -5.12
N GLY A 57 -4.25 7.54 -6.18
CA GLY A 57 -3.36 8.27 -7.07
C GLY A 57 -4.14 9.06 -8.11
N CYS A 58 -3.62 10.23 -8.50
CA CYS A 58 -4.20 11.10 -9.53
C CYS A 58 -5.70 11.42 -9.33
N GLY A 59 -6.15 11.56 -8.07
CA GLY A 59 -7.55 11.86 -7.73
C GLY A 59 -8.50 10.67 -7.79
N ARG A 60 -7.98 9.45 -7.98
CA ARG A 60 -8.73 8.21 -8.04
C ARG A 60 -8.28 7.26 -6.93
N THR A 61 -9.18 6.37 -6.54
CA THR A 61 -8.93 5.38 -5.48
C THR A 61 -9.41 4.01 -5.92
N LEU A 62 -8.61 2.98 -5.67
CA LEU A 62 -8.97 1.59 -5.87
C LEU A 62 -8.66 0.76 -4.63
N THR A 63 -9.44 -0.30 -4.44
CA THR A 63 -9.16 -1.35 -3.48
C THR A 63 -8.73 -2.61 -4.20
N TYR A 64 -7.60 -3.16 -3.78
CA TYR A 64 -7.07 -4.46 -4.17
C TYR A 64 -7.33 -5.47 -3.07
N MET A 65 -7.72 -6.68 -3.45
CA MET A 65 -7.92 -7.79 -2.52
C MET A 65 -7.13 -9.02 -2.97
N TYR A 66 -6.48 -9.68 -2.03
CA TYR A 66 -5.75 -10.91 -2.29
C TYR A 66 -6.76 -12.05 -2.43
N LYS A 67 -6.89 -12.60 -3.65
CA LYS A 67 -7.84 -13.67 -3.96
C LYS A 67 -7.10 -14.90 -4.43
N CYS A 68 -7.51 -16.05 -3.90
CA CYS A 68 -7.04 -17.36 -4.34
C CYS A 68 -8.14 -18.06 -5.13
N THR A 69 -7.91 -18.28 -6.42
CA THR A 69 -8.81 -19.04 -7.29
C THR A 69 -8.29 -20.46 -7.41
N SER A 70 -9.18 -21.45 -7.25
CA SER A 70 -8.82 -22.86 -7.46
C SER A 70 -8.50 -23.09 -8.94
N THR A 71 -7.36 -23.72 -9.24
CA THR A 71 -6.99 -24.10 -10.60
C THR A 71 -7.41 -25.55 -10.88
N ALA A 72 -7.75 -25.85 -12.14
CA ALA A 72 -8.00 -27.22 -12.57
C ALA A 72 -6.77 -28.08 -12.27
N GLY A 73 -6.95 -29.18 -11.53
CA GLY A 73 -5.86 -30.01 -11.00
C GLY A 73 -5.55 -29.84 -9.51
N GLY A 74 -6.35 -29.05 -8.76
CA GLY A 74 -6.30 -29.01 -7.29
C GLY A 74 -5.35 -27.97 -6.68
N GLY A 75 -4.72 -27.13 -7.52
CA GLY A 75 -3.92 -26.00 -7.07
C GLY A 75 -4.75 -24.77 -6.71
N LYS A 76 -4.08 -23.73 -6.21
CA LYS A 76 -4.66 -22.39 -5.96
C LYS A 76 -3.74 -21.33 -6.57
N ASP A 77 -4.29 -20.51 -7.48
CA ASP A 77 -3.63 -19.30 -7.97
C ASP A 77 -4.05 -18.14 -7.08
N CYS A 78 -3.12 -17.63 -6.28
CA CYS A 78 -3.35 -16.50 -5.40
C CYS A 78 -2.73 -15.23 -5.97
N ARG A 79 -3.55 -14.21 -6.20
CA ARG A 79 -3.11 -12.93 -6.75
C ARG A 79 -3.92 -11.77 -6.18
N TRP A 80 -3.27 -10.61 -6.07
CA TRP A 80 -3.95 -9.34 -5.85
C TRP A 80 -4.79 -8.97 -7.07
N LYS A 81 -6.07 -8.68 -6.85
CA LYS A 81 -7.01 -8.29 -7.90
C LYS A 81 -7.73 -7.00 -7.50
N PRO A 82 -7.97 -6.07 -8.43
CA PRO A 82 -8.81 -4.92 -8.15
C PRO A 82 -10.23 -5.41 -7.85
N VAL A 83 -10.83 -4.85 -6.81
CA VAL A 83 -12.23 -5.10 -6.44
C VAL A 83 -13.12 -4.24 -7.32
N ARG A 84 -13.81 -4.81 -8.31
CA ARG A 84 -14.78 -4.02 -9.10
C ARG A 84 -16.09 -3.96 -8.33
N ASP A 85 -16.31 -2.88 -7.62
CA ASP A 85 -17.49 -2.62 -6.78
C ASP A 85 -17.76 -1.11 -6.77
N ASP A 86 -18.93 -0.64 -6.31
CA ASP A 86 -19.34 0.78 -6.39
C ASP A 86 -18.38 1.73 -5.64
N THR A 87 -17.52 1.19 -4.79
CA THR A 87 -16.44 1.89 -4.08
C THR A 87 -15.21 2.16 -4.95
N ASN A 88 -14.99 1.38 -6.01
CA ASN A 88 -13.94 1.60 -6.99
C ASN A 88 -14.53 2.33 -8.19
N LYS A 89 -14.31 3.65 -8.26
CA LYS A 89 -14.70 4.49 -9.41
C LYS A 89 -13.76 4.28 -10.62
N LEU A 90 -13.74 3.04 -11.11
CA LEU A 90 -13.27 2.71 -12.44
C LEU A 90 -14.43 3.01 -13.40
N ASP A 91 -14.57 4.29 -13.75
CA ASP A 91 -15.38 4.73 -14.89
C ASP A 91 -14.77 4.19 -16.20
#